data_AF-A0A2S2C4U2-F1
#
_entry.id   AF-A0A2S2C4U2-F1
#
_cell.length_a   1.000
_cell.length_b   1.000
_cell.length_c   1.000
_cell.angle_alpha   90.00
_cell.angle_beta   90.00
_cell.angle_gamma   90.00
#
_symmetry.space_group_name_H-M   'P 1'
#
loop_
_entity.id
_entity.type
_entity.pdbx_description
1 polymer ?
#
loop_
_entity_poly.entity_id
_entity_poly.type
_entity_poly.pdbx_seq_one_letter_code
_entity_poly.pdbx_strand_id
1 'polypeptide(L)' 'MWVAVTVGAIILLALLIFILQNTERTAIAFLGWNFSLPLGIALLFAAIAGLLVMALVGGARIWQLRHAYNKR' A
#
# COMPACT_ATOMS: atom_id res chain seq x y z
N MET A 1 18.71 -0.91 -9.86
CA MET A 1 17.63 0.04 -10.21
C MET A 1 16.58 -0.61 -11.12
N TRP A 2 16.96 -1.23 -12.24
CA TRP A 2 16.02 -1.93 -13.13
C TRP A 2 15.26 -3.10 -12.49
N VAL A 3 15.90 -3.88 -11.63
CA VAL A 3 15.25 -5.00 -10.91
C VAL A 3 14.04 -4.54 -10.09
N ALA A 4 14.14 -3.40 -9.40
CA ALA A 4 13.03 -2.87 -8.61
C ALA A 4 11.84 -2.46 -9.49
N VAL A 5 12.13 -1.87 -10.66
CA VAL A 5 11.11 -1.49 -11.65
C VAL A 5 10.44 -2.74 -12.23
N THR A 6 11.22 -3.76 -12.60
CA THR A 6 10.70 -5.03 -13.13
C THR A 6 9.81 -5.74 -12.10
N VAL A 7 10.27 -5.85 -10.85
CA VAL A 7 9.49 -6.47 -9.77
C VAL A 7 8.20 -5.69 -9.51
N GLY A 8 8.27 -4.35 -9.49
CA GLY A 8 7.09 -3.50 -9.34
C GLY A 8 6.07 -3.70 -10.46
N ALA A 9 6.51 -3.82 -11.72
CA ALA A 9 5.63 -4.07 -12.86
C ALA A 9 4.94 -5.44 -12.78
N ILE A 10 5.66 -6.49 -12.35
CA ILE A 10 5.08 -7.84 -12.15
C ILE A 10 4.00 -7.80 -11.06
N ILE A 11 4.28 -7.14 -9.94
CA ILE A 11 3.30 -6.97 -8.85
C ILE A 11 2.08 -6.21 -9.36
N LEU A 12 2.27 -5.13 -10.13
CA LEU A 12 1.18 -4.35 -10.70
C LEU A 12 0.29 -5.20 -11.63
N LEU A 13 0.89 -6.02 -12.49
CA LEU A 13 0.18 -6.94 -13.37
C LEU A 13 -0.63 -7.98 -12.58
N ALA A 14 -0.02 -8.58 -11.56
CA ALA A 14 -0.73 -9.53 -10.69
C ALA A 14 -1.94 -8.88 -10.01
N LEU A 15 -1.79 -7.64 -9.52
CA LEU A 15 -2.88 -6.86 -8.95
C LEU A 15 -3.97 -6.57 -9.97
N LEU A 16 -3.62 -6.18 -11.20
CA LEU A 16 -4.59 -5.93 -12.27
C LEU A 16 -5.41 -7.18 -12.60
N ILE A 17 -4.75 -8.32 -12.79
CA ILE A 17 -5.42 -9.61 -13.04
C ILE A 17 -6.37 -9.92 -11.89
N PHE A 18 -5.89 -9.77 -10.65
CA PHE A 18 -6.69 -10.00 -9.45
C PHE A 18 -7.95 -9.12 -9.41
N ILE A 19 -7.83 -7.81 -9.69
CA ILE A 19 -8.96 -6.87 -9.73
C ILE A 19 -9.95 -7.24 -10.85
N LEU A 20 -9.45 -7.54 -12.04
CA LEU A 20 -10.29 -7.90 -13.19
C LEU A 20 -11.04 -9.21 -12.98
N GLN A 21 -10.46 -10.16 -12.24
CA GLN A 21 -11.11 -11.43 -11.90
C GLN A 21 -12.07 -11.30 -10.71
N ASN A 22 -11.83 -10.38 -9.78
CA ASN A 22 -12.62 -10.22 -8.55
C ASN A 22 -13.45 -8.93 -8.59
N THR A 23 -14.32 -8.82 -9.58
CA THR A 23 -15.25 -7.68 -9.75
C THR A 23 -16.53 -7.81 -8.92
N GLU A 24 -16.84 -9.01 -8.44
CA GLU A 24 -17.98 -9.25 -7.55
C GLU A 24 -17.79 -8.53 -6.21
N ARG A 25 -18.86 -7.88 -5.73
CA ARG A 25 -18.83 -7.13 -4.48
C ARG A 25 -18.94 -8.08 -3.29
N THR A 26 -17.94 -8.06 -2.42
CA THR A 26 -17.92 -8.84 -1.18
C THR A 26 -18.24 -7.93 0.00
N ALA A 27 -19.05 -8.41 0.94
CA ALA A 27 -19.28 -7.71 2.21
C ALA A 27 -18.02 -7.79 3.09
N ILE A 28 -17.52 -6.65 3.53
CA ILE A 28 -16.31 -6.52 4.33
C ILE A 28 -16.68 -5.83 5.64
N ALA A 29 -16.32 -6.47 6.75
CA ALA A 29 -16.40 -5.89 8.09
C ALA A 29 -15.00 -5.46 8.53
N PHE A 30 -14.80 -4.16 8.81
CA PHE A 30 -13.52 -3.61 9.24
C PHE A 30 -13.73 -2.58 10.34
N LEU A 31 -13.14 -2.82 11.52
CA LEU A 31 -13.21 -1.92 12.69
C LEU A 31 -14.64 -1.47 13.06
N GLY A 32 -15.62 -2.37 12.91
CA GLY A 32 -17.04 -2.09 13.19
C GLY A 32 -17.81 -1.46 12.03
N TRP A 33 -17.15 -1.09 10.94
CA TRP A 33 -17.80 -0.65 9.71
C TRP A 33 -18.07 -1.83 8.79
N ASN A 34 -19.21 -1.78 8.10
CA ASN A 34 -19.60 -2.75 7.09
C ASN A 34 -19.78 -2.04 5.76
N PHE A 35 -19.07 -2.50 4.73
CA PHE A 35 -19.16 -1.96 3.38
C PHE A 35 -19.03 -3.08 2.35
N SER A 36 -19.53 -2.85 1.12
CA SER A 36 -19.36 -3.81 0.02
C SER A 36 -18.49 -3.22 -1.09
N LEU A 37 -17.36 -3.87 -1.32
CA LEU A 37 -16.41 -3.52 -2.36
C LEU A 37 -15.91 -4.80 -3.01
N PRO A 38 -15.55 -4.76 -4.31
CA PRO A 38 -14.81 -5.85 -4.92
C PRO A 38 -13.54 -6.13 -4.14
N LEU A 39 -13.24 -7.40 -3.88
CA LEU A 39 -12.12 -7.82 -3.03
C LEU A 39 -10.78 -7.25 -3.56
N GLY A 40 -10.66 -7.19 -4.89
CA GLY A 40 -9.61 -6.48 -5.63
C GLY A 40 -9.31 -5.08 -5.09
N ILE A 41 -10.34 -4.26 -5.03
CA ILE A 41 -10.25 -2.85 -4.64
C ILE A 41 -9.88 -2.73 -3.16
N ALA A 42 -10.47 -3.57 -2.30
CA ALA A 42 -10.18 -3.57 -0.87
C ALA A 42 -8.70 -3.87 -0.57
N LEU A 43 -8.12 -4.89 -1.23
CA LEU A 43 -6.70 -5.22 -1.04
C LEU A 43 -5.75 -4.13 -1.56
N LEU A 44 -6.11 -3.43 -2.66
CA LEU A 44 -5.34 -2.27 -3.12
C LEU A 44 -5.30 -1.15 -2.07
N PHE A 45 -6.46 -0.79 -1.49
CA PHE A 45 -6.52 0.22 -0.43
C PHE A 45 -5.68 -0.21 0.79
N ALA A 46 -5.75 -1.49 1.18
CA ALA A 46 -4.93 -2.02 2.27
C ALA A 46 -3.43 -1.91 1.98
N ALA A 47 -3.00 -2.22 0.75
CA ALA A 47 -1.61 -2.10 0.33
C ALA A 47 -1.14 -0.62 0.35
N ILE A 48 -1.95 0.31 -0.16
CA ILE A 48 -1.67 1.74 -0.13
C ILE A 48 -1.56 2.24 1.31
N ALA A 49 -2.48 1.84 2.19
CA ALA A 49 -2.43 2.19 3.61
C ALA A 49 -1.12 1.71 4.27
N GLY A 50 -0.71 0.47 4.00
CA GLY A 50 0.58 -0.05 4.48
C GLY A 50 1.78 0.74 3.97
N LEU A 51 1.78 1.12 2.69
CA LEU A 51 2.83 1.95 2.08
C LEU A 51 2.89 3.34 2.71
N LEU A 52 1.73 3.96 2.97
CA LEU A 52 1.66 5.27 3.64
C LEU A 52 2.24 5.19 5.06
N VAL A 53 1.88 4.15 5.83
CA VAL A 53 2.45 3.93 7.17
C VAL A 53 3.97 3.75 7.10
N MET A 54 4.47 2.94 6.16
CA MET A 54 5.90 2.75 5.95
C MET A 54 6.60 4.07 5.58
N ALA A 55 6.02 4.86 4.68
CA ALA A 55 6.55 6.15 4.25
C ALA A 55 6.62 7.16 5.41
N LEU A 56 5.59 7.20 6.27
CA LEU A 56 5.57 8.04 7.46
C LEU A 56 6.66 7.65 8.46
N VAL A 57 6.81 6.36 8.76
CA VAL A 57 7.84 5.87 9.69
C VAL A 57 9.24 6.11 9.13
N GLY A 58 9.47 5.79 7.85
CA GLY A 58 10.75 6.01 7.17
C GLY A 58 11.10 7.49 7.07
N GLY A 59 10.12 8.32 6.67
CA GLY A 59 10.26 9.77 6.59
C GLY A 59 10.55 10.41 7.94
N ALA A 60 9.86 9.99 9.01
CA ALA A 60 10.12 10.45 10.36
C ALA A 60 11.54 10.12 10.82
N ARG A 61 12.04 8.90 10.54
CA ARG A 61 13.44 8.54 10.83
C ARG A 61 14.44 9.42 10.07
N ILE A 62 14.22 9.65 8.78
CA ILE A 62 15.12 10.51 7.97
C ILE A 62 15.09 11.95 8.51
N TRP A 63 13.92 12.46 8.89
CA TRP A 63 13.76 13.78 9.47
C TRP A 63 14.47 13.92 10.83
N GLN A 64 14.35 12.90 11.69
CA GLN A 64 15.08 12.82 12.97
C GLN A 64 16.59 12.82 12.76
N LEU A 65 17.11 12.03 11.81
CA LEU A 65 18.54 11.99 11.49
C LEU A 65 19.06 13.34 10.98
N ARG A 66 18.30 14.03 10.12
CA ARG A 66 18.65 15.37 9.62
C ARG A 66 18.72 16.41 10.74
N HIS A 67 17.76 16.39 11.68
CA HIS A 67 17.77 17.31 12.82
C HIS A 67 18.89 17.02 13.82
N ALA A 68 19.24 15.75 14.02
CA ALA A 68 20.36 15.35 14.87
C ALA A 68 21.71 15.81 14.29
N TYR A 69 21.87 15.79 12.97
CA TYR A 69 23.09 16.25 12.30
C TYR A 69 23.26 17.78 12.34
N ASN A 70 22.16 18.54 12.24
CA ASN A 70 22.19 20.01 12.30
C ASN A 70 22.40 20.59 13.72
N LYS A 71 22.50 19.75 14.75
CA LYS A 71 22.75 20.16 16.14
C LYS A 71 24.22 20.08 16.57
N ARG A 72 25.13 19.74 15.65
CA ARG A 72 26.59 19.89 15.80
C ARG A 72 27.08 21.00 14.88
#